data_AF-A0AAE6SHK0-F1
#
_entry.id   AF-A0AAE6SHK0-F1
#
_cell.length_a   1.000
_cell.length_b   1.000
_cell.length_c   1.000
_cell.angle_alpha   90.00
_cell.angle_beta   90.00
_cell.angle_gamma   90.00
#
_symmetry.space_group_name_H-M   'P 1'
#
loop_
_entity.id
_entity.type
_entity.pdbx_description
1 polymer ?
#
loop_
_entity_poly.entity_id
_entity_poly.type
_entity_poly.pdbx_seq_one_letter_code
_entity_poly.pdbx_strand_id
1 'polypeptide(L)'
;MGREYSLVHKVFWGTSVLYWLLGMHFFMHNPGGAGLYLPFNAWGWIFASLVMALGLWHVTLSQRLVVSPLLTAQWLGGILLLLPMAYPGFELKDYAIPRLLGLFAGLLFLASLYQWRFGREARDRLLYLLLGAVAIEALLGLVQYYLLVPGNWIGYDTRANRPYGIFQQANVMASFMATGFSLAIWLQMRGHANPWLKGLRHGVILTTSLLLVVLQSRVGQLGGALALILLLPQLHRERQLGRVLGLVALGITLGLASQFWMAGVRRGLEMYQSGGMRSIYWPYAAKLIAEAPWTGWGYGSFESVFLQHYMADKALNPAMVQIEYNLDHPHNEFLYWAVEGGLAPMLGMALMGGGLLWRLGRAGWVKGSALLALVLPILLHTQTEYPFYHAIALWWALLLLIHVLDAEVEEQAHANWREYVCRPWLLLRFAAIAIPLIVVPFMLTALHTAWVVTKYERGGYKQPALLLDIVNPLAWLTRVEFDVNAVRLMVGLQANNKAELEAYLDWGQAFVRHTPRANIYANMVIALNALGRAEEADRLRADALVLYPGEPLLTGSAAKSVAATLEPKPSS
;
A
#
# COMPACT_ATOMS: atom_id res chain seq x y z
N MET A 1 -13.99 26.21 27.21
CA MET A 1 -13.62 24.78 27.11
C MET A 1 -14.75 23.88 26.62
N GLY A 2 -15.89 23.73 27.32
CA GLY A 2 -16.92 22.73 26.94
C GLY A 2 -17.45 22.82 25.49
N ARG A 3 -17.63 24.05 24.96
CA ARG A 3 -18.10 24.27 23.58
C ARG A 3 -17.07 23.87 22.51
N GLU A 4 -15.80 24.15 22.75
CA GLU A 4 -14.69 23.78 21.84
C GLU A 4 -14.45 22.28 21.83
N TYR A 5 -14.50 21.63 22.99
CA TYR A 5 -14.46 20.17 23.10
C TYR A 5 -15.58 19.50 22.31
N SER A 6 -16.81 20.03 22.42
CA SER A 6 -17.96 19.54 21.66
C SER A 6 -17.76 19.71 20.15
N LEU A 7 -17.21 20.83 19.71
CA LEU A 7 -16.91 21.09 18.30
C LEU A 7 -15.86 20.12 17.75
N VAL A 8 -14.71 19.98 18.43
CA VAL A 8 -13.62 19.08 18.03
C VAL A 8 -14.13 17.64 17.90
N HIS A 9 -14.98 17.19 18.82
CA HIS A 9 -15.61 15.87 18.75
C HIS A 9 -16.54 15.71 17.54
N LYS A 10 -17.40 16.70 17.26
CA LYS A 10 -18.28 16.69 16.08
C LYS A 10 -17.48 16.67 14.77
N VAL A 11 -16.42 17.46 14.68
CA VAL A 11 -15.55 17.51 13.50
C VAL A 11 -14.82 16.18 13.31
N PHE A 12 -14.34 15.54 14.37
CA PHE A 12 -13.73 14.21 14.28
C PHE A 12 -14.69 13.17 13.69
N TRP A 13 -15.92 13.14 14.18
CA TRP A 13 -16.94 12.22 13.65
C TRP A 13 -17.30 12.53 12.20
N GLY A 14 -17.51 13.81 11.86
CA GLY A 14 -17.76 14.22 10.47
C GLY A 14 -16.62 13.82 9.54
N THR A 15 -15.38 14.09 9.93
CA THR A 15 -14.16 13.69 9.20
C THR A 15 -14.09 12.18 9.00
N SER A 16 -14.36 11.39 10.05
CA SER A 16 -14.34 9.93 10.00
C SER A 16 -15.42 9.37 9.07
N VAL A 17 -16.64 9.92 9.12
CA VAL A 17 -17.76 9.53 8.26
C VAL A 17 -17.44 9.85 6.81
N LEU A 18 -16.99 11.08 6.53
CA LEU A 18 -16.64 11.50 5.17
C LEU A 18 -15.53 10.65 4.58
N TYR A 19 -14.51 10.28 5.36
CA TYR A 19 -13.45 9.43 4.86
C TYR A 19 -13.92 8.00 4.57
N TRP A 20 -14.48 7.32 5.59
CA TRP A 20 -14.81 5.89 5.50
C TRP A 20 -15.98 5.59 4.57
N LEU A 21 -16.90 6.54 4.35
CA LEU A 21 -18.08 6.32 3.51
C LEU A 21 -18.05 7.06 2.17
N LEU A 22 -17.09 7.95 1.94
CA LEU A 22 -16.97 8.69 0.66
C LEU A 22 -15.51 8.74 0.16
N GLY A 23 -14.62 9.36 0.92
CA GLY A 23 -13.26 9.71 0.48
C GLY A 23 -12.43 8.50 0.05
N MET A 24 -12.51 7.38 0.76
CA MET A 24 -11.74 6.18 0.40
C MET A 24 -12.22 5.50 -0.90
N HIS A 25 -13.44 5.78 -1.33
CA HIS A 25 -14.07 5.18 -2.52
C HIS A 25 -13.90 6.06 -3.76
N PHE A 26 -13.12 7.14 -3.66
CA PHE A 26 -12.94 8.08 -4.75
C PHE A 26 -12.20 7.45 -5.92
N PHE A 27 -12.90 7.33 -7.06
CA PHE A 27 -12.31 6.91 -8.32
C PHE A 27 -12.00 8.11 -9.20
N MET A 28 -10.77 8.12 -9.71
CA MET A 28 -10.40 8.90 -10.88
C MET A 28 -9.52 8.00 -11.75
N HIS A 29 -9.72 8.12 -13.05
CA HIS A 29 -8.85 7.44 -14.01
C HIS A 29 -7.40 7.79 -13.72
N ASN A 30 -6.58 6.76 -13.74
CA ASN A 30 -5.16 6.85 -13.50
C ASN A 30 -4.49 5.71 -14.28
N PRO A 31 -3.19 5.81 -14.52
CA PRO A 31 -2.46 4.82 -15.29
C PRO A 31 -2.01 3.59 -14.50
N GLY A 32 -2.58 3.36 -13.30
CA GLY A 32 -2.17 2.31 -12.39
C GLY A 32 -0.86 2.62 -11.65
N GLY A 33 -0.39 1.65 -10.86
CA GLY A 33 0.81 1.76 -10.03
C GLY A 33 0.50 1.62 -8.54
N ALA A 34 1.22 2.35 -7.69
CA ALA A 34 1.07 2.33 -6.24
C ALA A 34 1.29 3.73 -5.63
N GLY A 35 1.06 3.89 -4.32
CA GLY A 35 1.29 5.16 -3.64
C GLY A 35 0.33 6.26 -4.09
N LEU A 36 0.86 7.47 -4.28
CA LEU A 36 0.06 8.64 -4.70
C LEU A 36 -0.38 8.58 -6.17
N TYR A 37 0.01 7.53 -6.91
CA TYR A 37 -0.52 7.27 -8.26
C TYR A 37 -2.00 6.86 -8.22
N LEU A 38 -2.46 6.35 -7.08
CA LEU A 38 -3.82 5.93 -6.85
C LEU A 38 -4.60 7.06 -6.12
N PRO A 39 -5.61 7.69 -6.75
CA PRO A 39 -6.25 8.90 -6.24
C PRO A 39 -6.89 8.77 -4.85
N PHE A 40 -7.43 7.60 -4.53
CA PHE A 40 -8.00 7.35 -3.20
C PHE A 40 -6.95 7.44 -2.07
N ASN A 41 -5.67 7.22 -2.38
CA ASN A 41 -4.59 7.36 -1.40
C ASN A 41 -4.37 8.83 -1.01
N ALA A 42 -4.46 9.75 -1.96
CA ALA A 42 -4.34 11.18 -1.69
C ALA A 42 -5.49 11.67 -0.77
N TRP A 43 -6.72 11.21 -1.01
CA TRP A 43 -7.84 11.46 -0.11
C TRP A 43 -7.61 10.88 1.29
N GLY A 44 -7.06 9.67 1.38
CA GLY A 44 -6.66 9.08 2.66
C GLY A 44 -5.70 9.95 3.45
N TRP A 45 -4.71 10.56 2.79
CA TRP A 45 -3.78 11.49 3.44
C TRP A 45 -4.44 12.79 3.89
N ILE A 46 -5.34 13.36 3.10
CA ILE A 46 -6.13 14.56 3.46
C ILE A 46 -6.86 14.31 4.78
N PHE A 47 -7.66 13.24 4.86
CA PHE A 47 -8.46 12.96 6.05
C PHE A 47 -7.60 12.52 7.24
N ALA A 48 -6.53 11.74 7.03
CA ALA A 48 -5.60 11.38 8.09
C ALA A 48 -4.93 12.63 8.71
N SER A 49 -4.56 13.62 7.89
CA SER A 49 -3.99 14.89 8.37
C SER A 49 -4.94 15.66 9.29
N LEU A 50 -6.24 15.65 8.99
CA LEU A 50 -7.28 16.25 9.81
C LEU A 50 -7.47 15.50 11.13
N VAL A 51 -7.46 14.17 11.11
CA VAL A 51 -7.55 13.35 12.34
C VAL A 51 -6.34 13.60 13.24
N MET A 52 -5.13 13.66 12.67
CA MET A 52 -3.91 14.02 13.41
C MET A 52 -4.03 15.41 14.02
N ALA A 53 -4.45 16.40 13.24
CA ALA A 53 -4.68 17.76 13.71
C ALA A 53 -5.65 17.80 14.90
N LEU A 54 -6.79 17.11 14.80
CA LEU A 54 -7.80 17.09 15.85
C LEU A 54 -7.31 16.37 17.12
N GLY A 55 -6.56 15.27 16.97
CA GLY A 55 -5.96 14.57 18.11
C GLY A 55 -4.91 15.42 18.84
N LEU A 56 -4.01 16.07 18.10
CA LEU A 56 -3.04 17.00 18.66
C LEU A 56 -3.73 18.20 19.32
N TRP A 57 -4.75 18.77 18.68
CA TRP A 57 -5.52 19.87 19.25
C TRP A 57 -6.24 19.44 20.53
N HIS A 58 -6.77 18.22 20.57
CA HIS A 58 -7.42 17.65 21.76
C HIS A 58 -6.45 17.59 22.95
N VAL A 59 -5.18 17.20 22.74
CA VAL A 59 -4.14 17.24 23.80
C VAL A 59 -3.95 18.65 24.35
N THR A 60 -4.04 19.68 23.51
CA THR A 60 -3.87 21.07 23.96
C THR A 60 -5.05 21.56 24.79
N LEU A 61 -6.24 21.03 24.54
CA LEU A 61 -7.45 21.33 25.31
C LEU A 61 -7.48 20.55 26.64
N SER A 62 -6.94 19.32 26.66
CA SER A 62 -6.93 18.46 27.85
C SER A 62 -5.70 18.66 28.72
N GLN A 63 -4.63 19.21 28.16
CA GLN A 63 -3.30 19.32 28.75
C GLN A 63 -2.76 17.98 29.26
N ARG A 64 -3.27 16.89 28.70
CA ARG A 64 -2.91 15.51 29.06
C ARG A 64 -2.55 14.74 27.82
N LEU A 65 -1.37 14.11 27.87
CA LEU A 65 -0.92 13.18 26.85
C LEU A 65 -1.14 11.75 27.36
N VAL A 66 -1.88 10.97 26.59
CA VAL A 66 -2.17 9.56 26.89
C VAL A 66 -1.18 8.69 26.13
N VAL A 67 -0.50 7.79 26.86
CA VAL A 67 0.47 6.86 26.30
C VAL A 67 0.18 5.44 26.77
N SER A 68 0.15 4.50 25.83
CA SER A 68 0.07 3.06 26.10
C SER A 68 1.43 2.40 25.96
N PRO A 69 1.74 1.33 26.71
CA PRO A 69 2.93 0.51 26.48
C PRO A 69 3.03 -0.02 25.04
N LEU A 70 1.89 -0.34 24.40
CA LEU A 70 1.89 -0.77 22.99
C LEU A 70 2.33 0.39 22.10
N LEU A 71 1.76 1.58 22.29
CA LEU A 71 2.15 2.77 21.54
C LEU A 71 3.65 3.07 21.70
N THR A 72 4.20 2.92 22.90
CA THR A 72 5.64 3.05 23.15
C THR A 72 6.46 2.03 22.35
N ALA A 73 6.07 0.75 22.36
CA ALA A 73 6.74 -0.27 21.55
C ALA A 73 6.69 0.05 20.05
N GLN A 74 5.56 0.58 19.56
CA GLN A 74 5.42 1.01 18.16
C GLN A 74 6.39 2.16 17.81
N TRP A 75 6.51 3.17 18.68
CA TRP A 75 7.42 4.29 18.47
C TRP A 75 8.90 3.90 18.58
N LEU A 76 9.27 3.07 19.56
CA LEU A 76 10.63 2.55 19.69
C LEU A 76 11.01 1.71 18.45
N GLY A 77 10.10 0.88 17.97
CA GLY A 77 10.29 0.15 16.72
C GLY A 77 10.47 1.09 15.53
N GLY A 78 9.62 2.12 15.39
CA GLY A 78 9.75 3.12 14.34
C GLY A 78 11.08 3.89 14.37
N ILE A 79 11.60 4.22 15.55
CA ILE A 79 12.92 4.86 15.72
C ILE A 79 14.03 3.92 15.24
N LEU A 80 13.93 2.61 15.51
CA LEU A 80 14.90 1.62 15.00
C LEU A 80 14.84 1.51 13.47
N LEU A 81 13.65 1.62 12.86
CA LEU A 81 13.50 1.70 11.40
C LEU A 81 14.01 3.04 10.83
N LEU A 82 14.15 4.09 11.63
CA LEU A 82 14.73 5.36 11.16
C LEU A 82 16.26 5.34 11.16
N LEU A 83 16.86 4.50 12.02
CA LEU A 83 18.30 4.48 12.28
C LEU A 83 19.16 4.39 11.01
N PRO A 84 18.83 3.57 9.98
CA PRO A 84 19.68 3.45 8.80
C PRO A 84 19.77 4.72 7.94
N MET A 85 18.89 5.71 8.12
CA MET A 85 19.04 7.03 7.49
C MET A 85 20.31 7.77 7.94
N ALA A 86 20.83 7.44 9.12
CA ALA A 86 22.05 7.99 9.68
C ALA A 86 23.31 7.21 9.26
N TYR A 87 23.18 6.07 8.57
CA TYR A 87 24.34 5.29 8.14
C TYR A 87 25.11 6.03 7.02
N PRO A 88 26.44 6.06 7.08
CA PRO A 88 27.26 6.67 6.04
C PRO A 88 27.25 5.82 4.77
N GLY A 89 27.40 6.45 3.60
CA GLY A 89 27.55 5.76 2.31
C GLY A 89 26.26 5.34 1.62
N PHE A 90 25.08 5.60 2.21
CA PHE A 90 23.79 5.31 1.55
C PHE A 90 23.38 6.46 0.63
N GLU A 91 23.83 6.41 -0.63
CA GLU A 91 23.54 7.43 -1.64
C GLU A 91 22.06 7.51 -2.03
N LEU A 92 21.33 6.39 -1.95
CA LEU A 92 19.93 6.28 -2.39
C LEU A 92 18.90 6.48 -1.25
N LYS A 93 19.34 6.89 -0.06
CA LYS A 93 18.47 6.96 1.14
C LYS A 93 17.25 7.88 0.99
N ASP A 94 17.30 8.85 0.08
CA ASP A 94 16.17 9.75 -0.18
C ASP A 94 14.94 9.00 -0.72
N TYR A 95 15.14 7.89 -1.43
CA TYR A 95 14.06 7.03 -1.91
C TYR A 95 13.34 6.27 -0.78
N ALA A 96 13.94 6.19 0.41
CA ALA A 96 13.29 5.67 1.61
C ALA A 96 12.44 6.71 2.36
N ILE A 97 12.57 8.00 2.05
CA ILE A 97 11.84 9.07 2.76
C ILE A 97 10.32 8.87 2.68
N PRO A 98 9.69 8.58 1.53
CA PRO A 98 8.24 8.42 1.46
C PRO A 98 7.70 7.30 2.37
N ARG A 99 8.39 6.15 2.43
CA ARG A 99 7.98 5.04 3.31
C ARG A 99 8.15 5.39 4.80
N LEU A 100 9.22 6.10 5.16
CA LEU A 100 9.45 6.57 6.52
C LEU A 100 8.43 7.63 6.94
N LEU A 101 8.10 8.59 6.06
CA LEU A 101 7.00 9.54 6.30
C LEU A 101 5.67 8.80 6.49
N GLY A 102 5.41 7.78 5.68
CA GLY A 102 4.29 6.86 5.83
C GLY A 102 4.20 6.24 7.23
N LEU A 103 5.32 5.68 7.70
CA LEU A 103 5.45 5.06 9.02
C LEU A 103 5.21 6.07 10.15
N PHE A 104 5.93 7.19 10.17
CA PHE A 104 5.86 8.15 11.27
C PHE A 104 4.54 8.93 11.30
N ALA A 105 3.96 9.27 10.15
CA ALA A 105 2.61 9.81 10.11
C ALA A 105 1.59 8.77 10.56
N GLY A 106 1.81 7.48 10.27
CA GLY A 106 1.07 6.37 10.86
C GLY A 106 1.13 6.33 12.39
N LEU A 107 2.34 6.41 12.94
CA LEU A 107 2.54 6.44 14.40
C LEU A 107 1.91 7.68 15.05
N LEU A 108 1.94 8.83 14.37
CA LEU A 108 1.28 10.06 14.82
C LEU A 108 -0.24 9.96 14.75
N PHE A 109 -0.79 9.37 13.68
CA PHE A 109 -2.22 9.07 13.54
C PHE A 109 -2.67 8.13 14.66
N LEU A 110 -1.93 7.06 14.91
CA LEU A 110 -2.19 6.13 16.00
C LEU A 110 -2.16 6.87 17.35
N ALA A 111 -1.09 7.62 17.63
CA ALA A 111 -0.97 8.42 18.85
C ALA A 111 -2.15 9.38 19.03
N SER A 112 -2.63 9.99 17.94
CA SER A 112 -3.79 10.88 17.94
C SER A 112 -5.07 10.17 18.36
N LEU A 113 -5.30 8.92 17.93
CA LEU A 113 -6.44 8.11 18.36
C LEU A 113 -6.43 7.84 19.88
N TYR A 114 -5.26 7.57 20.47
CA TYR A 114 -5.15 7.34 21.92
C TYR A 114 -5.61 8.53 22.77
N GLN A 115 -5.49 9.76 22.24
CA GLN A 115 -5.81 10.97 23.00
C GLN A 115 -7.31 11.10 23.31
N TRP A 116 -8.17 10.49 22.50
CA TRP A 116 -9.63 10.60 22.64
C TRP A 116 -10.23 9.69 23.71
N ARG A 117 -9.48 8.66 24.16
CA ARG A 117 -9.94 7.68 25.16
C ARG A 117 -11.36 7.16 24.88
N PHE A 118 -11.60 6.73 23.64
CA PHE A 118 -12.94 6.34 23.21
C PHE A 118 -13.54 5.25 24.10
N GLY A 119 -14.71 5.52 24.68
CA GLY A 119 -15.52 4.52 25.36
C GLY A 119 -15.96 3.42 24.40
N ARG A 120 -16.56 2.35 24.94
CA ARG A 120 -17.01 1.19 24.16
C ARG A 120 -17.95 1.55 23.02
N GLU A 121 -18.96 2.38 23.26
CA GLU A 121 -19.90 2.80 22.21
C GLU A 121 -19.23 3.58 21.08
N ALA A 122 -18.29 4.47 21.40
CA ALA A 122 -17.56 5.23 20.40
C ALA A 122 -16.65 4.32 19.56
N ARG A 123 -15.98 3.36 20.18
CA ARG A 123 -15.21 2.34 19.45
C ARG A 123 -16.11 1.52 18.52
N ASP A 124 -17.27 1.07 18.99
CA ASP A 124 -18.23 0.34 18.16
C ASP A 124 -18.71 1.17 16.97
N ARG A 125 -18.98 2.47 17.15
CA ARG A 125 -19.33 3.37 16.03
C ARG A 125 -18.20 3.47 15.00
N LEU A 126 -16.94 3.59 15.42
CA LEU A 126 -15.78 3.59 14.49
C LEU A 126 -15.68 2.26 13.73
N LEU A 127 -15.87 1.14 14.41
CA LEU A 127 -15.89 -0.18 13.80
C LEU A 127 -17.05 -0.34 12.79
N TYR A 128 -18.23 0.22 13.07
CA TYR A 128 -19.34 0.24 12.11
C TYR A 128 -19.08 1.16 10.91
N LEU A 129 -18.35 2.26 11.06
CA LEU A 129 -17.92 3.07 9.91
C LEU A 129 -16.98 2.29 9.00
N LEU A 130 -15.99 1.60 9.59
CA LEU A 130 -15.11 0.71 8.84
C LEU A 130 -15.88 -0.46 8.20
N LEU A 131 -16.88 -1.02 8.88
CA LEU A 131 -17.75 -2.06 8.31
C LEU A 131 -18.59 -1.51 7.15
N GLY A 132 -19.05 -0.26 7.22
CA GLY A 132 -19.74 0.42 6.11
C GLY A 132 -18.83 0.59 4.90
N ALA A 133 -17.57 0.96 5.12
CA ALA A 133 -16.56 1.04 4.08
C ALA A 133 -16.33 -0.32 3.38
N VAL A 134 -16.21 -1.39 4.18
CA VAL A 134 -16.16 -2.77 3.67
C VAL A 134 -17.39 -3.12 2.85
N ALA A 135 -18.59 -2.73 3.31
CA ALA A 135 -19.82 -3.02 2.60
C ALA A 135 -19.88 -2.31 1.23
N ILE A 136 -19.41 -1.05 1.15
CA ILE A 136 -19.33 -0.32 -0.13
C ILE A 136 -18.36 -1.02 -1.08
N GLU A 137 -17.18 -1.42 -0.62
CA GLU A 137 -16.21 -2.16 -1.44
C GLU A 137 -16.73 -3.54 -1.85
N ALA A 138 -17.45 -4.23 -0.96
CA ALA A 138 -18.09 -5.50 -1.28
C ALA A 138 -19.15 -5.32 -2.36
N LEU A 139 -20.00 -4.29 -2.26
CA LEU A 139 -21.00 -3.97 -3.29
C LEU A 139 -20.32 -3.63 -4.62
N LEU A 140 -19.28 -2.79 -4.61
CA LEU A 140 -18.51 -2.45 -5.81
C LEU A 140 -17.88 -3.70 -6.43
N GLY A 141 -17.34 -4.62 -5.62
CA GLY A 141 -16.80 -5.89 -6.07
C GLY A 141 -17.86 -6.81 -6.69
N LEU A 142 -19.08 -6.85 -6.13
CA LEU A 142 -20.19 -7.61 -6.72
C LEU A 142 -20.65 -6.98 -8.05
N VAL A 143 -20.73 -5.64 -8.13
CA VAL A 143 -21.05 -4.91 -9.37
C VAL A 143 -19.99 -5.20 -10.44
N GLN A 144 -18.70 -5.12 -10.08
CA GLN A 144 -17.59 -5.46 -10.97
C GLN A 144 -17.72 -6.89 -11.51
N TYR A 145 -18.00 -7.85 -10.63
CA TYR A 145 -18.01 -9.26 -11.00
C TYR A 145 -19.23 -9.68 -11.81
N TYR A 146 -20.43 -9.18 -11.48
CA TYR A 146 -21.68 -9.63 -12.08
C TYR A 146 -22.26 -8.69 -13.16
N LEU A 147 -22.01 -7.38 -13.06
CA LEU A 147 -22.75 -6.38 -13.84
C LEU A 147 -21.90 -5.65 -14.88
N LEU A 148 -20.59 -5.52 -14.67
CA LEU A 148 -19.74 -4.79 -15.61
C LEU A 148 -19.49 -5.62 -16.88
N VAL A 149 -19.53 -4.92 -18.01
CA VAL A 149 -19.32 -5.46 -19.36
C VAL A 149 -18.05 -4.86 -19.99
N PRO A 150 -17.51 -5.45 -21.08
CA PRO A 150 -16.37 -4.88 -21.79
C PRO A 150 -16.60 -3.41 -22.18
N GLY A 151 -15.57 -2.57 -22.02
CA GLY A 151 -15.68 -1.13 -22.29
C GLY A 151 -16.34 -0.31 -21.17
N ASN A 152 -16.46 -0.88 -19.97
CA ASN A 152 -16.98 -0.16 -18.80
C ASN A 152 -16.18 1.10 -18.46
N TRP A 153 -16.85 2.05 -17.81
CA TRP A 153 -16.33 3.38 -17.50
C TRP A 153 -15.18 3.42 -16.49
N ILE A 154 -14.96 2.35 -15.73
CA ILE A 154 -13.90 2.27 -14.70
C ILE A 154 -12.62 1.60 -15.24
N GLY A 155 -12.68 0.96 -16.42
CA GLY A 155 -11.56 0.21 -16.98
C GLY A 155 -11.34 -1.17 -16.34
N TYR A 156 -12.39 -1.77 -15.78
CA TYR A 156 -12.37 -3.11 -15.20
C TYR A 156 -12.18 -4.19 -16.27
N ASP A 157 -11.25 -5.13 -16.04
CA ASP A 157 -11.02 -6.27 -16.93
C ASP A 157 -12.05 -7.38 -16.70
N THR A 158 -13.10 -7.37 -17.52
CA THR A 158 -14.17 -8.38 -17.51
C THR A 158 -13.75 -9.73 -18.10
N ARG A 159 -12.57 -9.85 -18.72
CA ARG A 159 -12.06 -11.14 -19.21
C ARG A 159 -11.38 -11.90 -18.07
N ALA A 160 -10.51 -11.23 -17.32
CA ALA A 160 -9.97 -11.80 -16.09
C ALA A 160 -11.07 -11.99 -15.04
N ASN A 161 -12.00 -11.04 -14.97
CA ASN A 161 -13.16 -11.00 -14.09
C ASN A 161 -12.82 -11.28 -12.61
N ARG A 162 -11.75 -10.63 -12.12
CA ARG A 162 -11.34 -10.65 -10.71
C ARG A 162 -11.61 -9.28 -10.09
N PRO A 163 -12.67 -9.10 -9.28
CA PRO A 163 -13.03 -7.80 -8.74
C PRO A 163 -11.90 -7.22 -7.89
N TYR A 164 -11.78 -5.90 -7.83
CA TYR A 164 -10.75 -5.24 -7.04
C TYR A 164 -11.27 -4.09 -6.19
N GLY A 165 -12.59 -3.84 -6.19
CA GLY A 165 -13.18 -2.69 -5.52
C GLY A 165 -12.61 -1.39 -6.09
N ILE A 166 -12.22 -0.46 -5.22
CA ILE A 166 -11.48 0.75 -5.59
C ILE A 166 -9.97 0.51 -5.68
N PHE A 167 -9.46 -0.57 -5.09
CA PHE A 167 -8.03 -0.77 -4.85
C PHE A 167 -7.20 -1.09 -6.10
N GLN A 168 -7.84 -1.37 -7.24
CA GLN A 168 -7.18 -1.74 -8.50
C GLN A 168 -6.28 -2.99 -8.43
N GLN A 169 -6.33 -3.73 -7.32
CA GLN A 169 -5.55 -4.93 -7.08
C GLN A 169 -6.36 -5.94 -6.26
N ALA A 170 -6.58 -7.13 -6.85
CA ALA A 170 -7.51 -8.13 -6.31
C ALA A 170 -7.06 -8.75 -4.97
N ASN A 171 -5.75 -8.80 -4.70
CA ASN A 171 -5.25 -9.39 -3.46
C ASN A 171 -5.42 -8.44 -2.26
N VAL A 172 -5.31 -7.13 -2.48
CA VAL A 172 -5.57 -6.04 -1.53
C VAL A 172 -7.05 -6.00 -1.21
N MET A 173 -7.91 -6.07 -2.24
CA MET A 173 -9.35 -6.24 -2.06
C MET A 173 -9.67 -7.48 -1.21
N ALA A 174 -9.05 -8.63 -1.50
CA ALA A 174 -9.28 -9.85 -0.74
C ALA A 174 -8.85 -9.73 0.74
N SER A 175 -7.71 -9.10 1.01
CA SER A 175 -7.27 -8.84 2.39
C SER A 175 -8.21 -7.87 3.11
N PHE A 176 -8.72 -6.83 2.44
CA PHE A 176 -9.72 -5.93 3.00
C PHE A 176 -11.05 -6.64 3.27
N MET A 177 -11.49 -7.54 2.38
CA MET A 177 -12.66 -8.40 2.60
C MET A 177 -12.46 -9.36 3.78
N ALA A 178 -11.27 -9.95 3.95
CA ALA A 178 -10.95 -10.79 5.10
C ALA A 178 -10.94 -10.01 6.43
N THR A 179 -10.49 -8.76 6.44
CA THR A 179 -10.62 -7.86 7.59
C THR A 179 -12.08 -7.52 7.87
N GLY A 180 -12.85 -7.19 6.83
CA GLY A 180 -14.26 -6.91 6.93
C GLY A 180 -15.07 -8.10 7.46
N PHE A 181 -14.69 -9.29 7.02
CA PHE A 181 -15.23 -10.57 7.50
C PHE A 181 -15.00 -10.74 9.00
N SER A 182 -13.75 -10.60 9.49
CA SER A 182 -13.43 -10.75 10.91
C SER A 182 -14.09 -9.66 11.77
N LEU A 183 -14.14 -8.43 11.26
CA LEU A 183 -14.81 -7.29 11.87
C LEU A 183 -16.32 -7.51 12.02
N ALA A 184 -16.99 -7.99 10.97
CA ALA A 184 -18.42 -8.26 10.99
C ALA A 184 -18.79 -9.34 12.02
N ILE A 185 -17.96 -10.40 12.12
CA ILE A 185 -18.12 -11.46 13.12
C ILE A 185 -17.90 -10.92 14.53
N TRP A 186 -16.86 -10.10 14.74
CA TRP A 186 -16.62 -9.44 16.02
C TRP A 186 -17.81 -8.58 16.47
N LEU A 187 -18.32 -7.71 15.58
CA LEU A 187 -19.49 -6.88 15.85
C LEU A 187 -20.78 -7.70 16.01
N GLN A 188 -20.87 -8.89 15.40
CA GLN A 188 -21.98 -9.81 15.60
C GLN A 188 -22.04 -10.30 17.05
N MET A 189 -20.90 -10.64 17.63
CA MET A 189 -20.79 -11.06 19.03
C MET A 189 -21.10 -9.93 20.02
N ARG A 190 -20.83 -8.67 19.66
CA ARG A 190 -21.12 -7.52 20.54
C ARG A 190 -22.60 -7.23 20.74
N GLY A 191 -23.45 -7.64 19.81
CA GLY A 191 -24.90 -7.50 19.92
C GLY A 191 -25.40 -6.05 19.92
N HIS A 192 -26.01 -5.61 18.81
CA HIS A 192 -26.85 -4.40 18.79
C HIS A 192 -28.27 -4.77 18.36
N ALA A 193 -29.26 -4.18 19.03
CA ALA A 193 -30.69 -4.43 18.79
C ALA A 193 -31.18 -3.84 17.45
N ASN A 194 -30.46 -2.88 16.87
CA ASN A 194 -30.85 -2.23 15.62
C ASN A 194 -30.90 -3.25 14.45
N PRO A 195 -32.07 -3.46 13.82
CA PRO A 195 -32.23 -4.40 12.71
C PRO A 195 -31.33 -4.10 11.51
N TRP A 196 -31.10 -2.83 11.19
CA TRP A 196 -30.25 -2.41 10.07
C TRP A 196 -28.79 -2.81 10.29
N LEU A 197 -28.27 -2.57 11.50
CA LEU A 197 -26.89 -2.96 11.86
C LEU A 197 -26.74 -4.49 11.92
N LYS A 198 -27.80 -5.21 12.30
CA LYS A 198 -27.86 -6.67 12.21
C LYS A 198 -27.84 -7.15 10.75
N GLY A 199 -28.63 -6.53 9.88
CA GLY A 199 -28.63 -6.79 8.44
C GLY A 199 -27.26 -6.56 7.82
N LEU A 200 -26.61 -5.43 8.13
CA LEU A 200 -25.27 -5.08 7.67
C LEU A 200 -24.24 -6.13 8.05
N ARG A 201 -24.20 -6.56 9.32
CA ARG A 201 -23.25 -7.60 9.79
C ARG A 201 -23.44 -8.91 9.03
N HIS A 202 -24.67 -9.40 8.90
CA HIS A 202 -24.93 -10.65 8.17
C HIS A 202 -24.62 -10.52 6.67
N GLY A 203 -25.01 -9.40 6.06
CA GLY A 203 -24.72 -9.09 4.67
C GLY A 203 -23.22 -9.10 4.41
N VAL A 204 -22.44 -8.39 5.23
CA VAL A 204 -20.98 -8.37 5.09
C VAL A 204 -20.37 -9.75 5.31
N ILE A 205 -20.77 -10.52 6.32
CA ILE A 205 -20.27 -11.91 6.50
C ILE A 205 -20.50 -12.74 5.23
N LEU A 206 -21.71 -12.66 4.68
CA LEU A 206 -22.10 -13.40 3.48
C LEU A 206 -21.32 -12.95 2.24
N THR A 207 -21.30 -11.65 1.95
CA THR A 207 -20.69 -11.10 0.74
C THR A 207 -19.17 -11.19 0.77
N THR A 208 -18.53 -10.96 1.93
CA THR A 208 -17.08 -11.15 2.05
C THR A 208 -16.69 -12.61 1.89
N SER A 209 -17.45 -13.56 2.45
CA SER A 209 -17.20 -15.00 2.24
C SER A 209 -17.30 -15.39 0.76
N LEU A 210 -18.32 -14.87 0.05
CA LEU A 210 -18.48 -15.05 -1.39
C LEU A 210 -17.30 -14.46 -2.16
N LEU A 211 -16.95 -13.20 -1.90
CA LEU A 211 -15.89 -12.50 -2.62
C LEU A 211 -14.51 -13.12 -2.36
N LEU A 212 -14.23 -13.62 -1.15
CA LEU A 212 -12.99 -14.34 -0.85
C LEU A 212 -12.81 -15.59 -1.73
N VAL A 213 -13.89 -16.27 -2.10
CA VAL A 213 -13.86 -17.38 -3.08
C VAL A 213 -13.57 -16.85 -4.47
N VAL A 214 -14.38 -15.89 -4.93
CA VAL A 214 -14.32 -15.34 -6.30
C VAL A 214 -12.97 -14.67 -6.61
N LEU A 215 -12.40 -13.95 -5.64
CA LEU A 215 -11.13 -13.23 -5.79
C LEU A 215 -9.94 -14.17 -6.02
N GLN A 216 -10.02 -15.44 -5.61
CA GLN A 216 -8.94 -16.43 -5.75
C GLN A 216 -7.56 -15.92 -5.25
N SER A 217 -7.57 -15.13 -4.17
CA SER A 217 -6.36 -14.65 -3.50
C SER A 217 -6.03 -15.58 -2.35
N ARG A 218 -4.88 -16.26 -2.43
CA ARG A 218 -4.41 -17.18 -1.39
C ARG A 218 -4.29 -16.51 -0.03
N VAL A 219 -3.71 -15.31 -0.02
CA VAL A 219 -3.47 -14.54 1.20
C VAL A 219 -4.79 -14.05 1.80
N GLY A 220 -5.74 -13.61 0.97
CA GLY A 220 -7.07 -13.23 1.44
C GLY A 220 -7.84 -14.43 2.02
N GLN A 221 -7.83 -15.58 1.33
CA GLN A 221 -8.49 -16.81 1.79
C GLN A 221 -7.85 -17.35 3.08
N LEU A 222 -6.52 -17.39 3.16
CA LEU A 222 -5.78 -17.77 4.36
C LEU A 222 -6.07 -16.80 5.51
N GLY A 223 -6.07 -15.50 5.25
CA GLY A 223 -6.40 -14.47 6.24
C GLY A 223 -7.82 -14.62 6.80
N GLY A 224 -8.81 -14.87 5.93
CA GLY A 224 -10.20 -15.12 6.35
C GLY A 224 -10.35 -16.42 7.14
N ALA A 225 -9.70 -17.50 6.71
CA ALA A 225 -9.73 -18.79 7.40
C ALA A 225 -9.09 -18.71 8.78
N LEU A 226 -7.89 -18.12 8.89
CA LEU A 226 -7.21 -17.93 10.17
C LEU A 226 -8.00 -17.00 11.09
N ALA A 227 -8.59 -15.92 10.56
CA ALA A 227 -9.46 -15.05 11.34
C ALA A 227 -10.68 -15.80 11.90
N LEU A 228 -11.33 -16.66 11.10
CA LEU A 228 -12.43 -17.50 11.58
C LEU A 228 -11.98 -18.43 12.69
N ILE A 229 -10.86 -19.14 12.51
CA ILE A 229 -10.28 -20.07 13.50
C ILE A 229 -10.03 -19.35 14.83
N LEU A 230 -9.39 -18.19 14.79
CA LEU A 230 -9.12 -17.37 15.96
C LEU A 230 -10.39 -16.82 16.64
N LEU A 231 -11.49 -16.68 15.91
CA LEU A 231 -12.78 -16.25 16.44
C LEU A 231 -13.64 -17.40 17.00
N LEU A 232 -13.35 -18.67 16.67
CA LEU A 232 -14.13 -19.84 17.10
C LEU A 232 -14.33 -19.92 18.63
N PRO A 233 -13.30 -19.72 19.48
CA PRO A 233 -13.46 -19.84 20.93
C PRO A 233 -14.47 -18.82 21.49
N GLN A 234 -14.41 -17.58 21.00
CA GLN A 234 -15.34 -16.52 21.42
C GLN A 234 -16.74 -16.77 20.84
N LEU A 235 -16.85 -17.21 19.58
CA LEU A 235 -18.14 -17.53 18.94
C LEU A 235 -18.90 -18.66 19.64
N HIS A 236 -18.18 -19.68 20.11
CA HIS A 236 -18.74 -20.77 20.89
C HIS A 236 -19.27 -20.24 22.24
N ARG A 237 -18.48 -19.41 22.93
CA ARG A 237 -18.87 -18.79 24.21
C ARG A 237 -20.14 -17.94 24.09
N GLU A 238 -20.26 -17.16 23.01
CA GLU A 238 -21.40 -16.28 22.75
C GLU A 238 -22.59 -16.98 22.05
N ARG A 239 -22.50 -18.32 21.85
CA ARG A 239 -23.54 -19.14 21.19
C ARG A 239 -23.94 -18.63 19.79
N GLN A 240 -23.03 -17.97 19.08
CA GLN A 240 -23.23 -17.47 17.71
C GLN A 240 -22.65 -18.39 16.63
N LEU A 241 -21.90 -19.43 17.03
CA LEU A 241 -21.11 -20.28 16.13
C LEU A 241 -21.93 -20.84 14.95
N GLY A 242 -23.03 -21.53 15.21
CA GLY A 242 -23.84 -22.15 14.15
C GLY A 242 -24.40 -21.14 13.14
N ARG A 243 -24.79 -19.95 13.60
CA ARG A 243 -25.30 -18.87 12.73
C ARG A 243 -24.19 -18.33 11.82
N VAL A 244 -23.02 -18.05 12.38
CA VAL A 244 -21.88 -17.53 11.61
C VAL A 244 -21.40 -18.58 10.61
N LEU A 245 -21.25 -19.84 11.03
CA LEU A 245 -20.87 -20.93 10.12
C LEU A 245 -21.90 -21.14 9.00
N GLY A 246 -23.21 -21.02 9.29
CA GLY A 246 -24.26 -21.09 8.28
C GLY A 246 -24.13 -19.98 7.22
N LEU A 247 -23.86 -18.73 7.64
CA LEU A 247 -23.66 -17.61 6.71
C LEU A 247 -22.37 -17.76 5.90
N VAL A 248 -21.28 -18.22 6.53
CA VAL A 248 -20.00 -18.51 5.86
C VAL A 248 -20.19 -19.58 4.80
N ALA A 249 -20.81 -20.71 5.18
CA ALA A 249 -21.08 -21.82 4.28
C ALA A 249 -21.93 -21.35 3.09
N LEU A 250 -23.01 -20.59 3.36
CA LEU A 250 -23.83 -20.02 2.29
C LEU A 250 -23.00 -19.11 1.36
N GLY A 251 -22.18 -18.21 1.90
CA GLY A 251 -21.34 -17.32 1.10
C GLY A 251 -20.33 -18.09 0.24
N ILE A 252 -19.69 -19.12 0.80
CA ILE A 252 -18.77 -20.00 0.06
C ILE A 252 -19.51 -20.75 -1.05
N THR A 253 -20.68 -21.34 -0.76
CA THR A 253 -21.48 -22.05 -1.78
C THR A 253 -21.89 -21.13 -2.92
N LEU A 254 -22.34 -19.91 -2.63
CA LEU A 254 -22.66 -18.91 -3.63
C LEU A 254 -21.42 -18.49 -4.42
N GLY A 255 -20.27 -18.32 -3.77
CA GLY A 255 -19.01 -17.99 -4.44
C GLY A 255 -18.56 -19.07 -5.42
N LEU A 256 -18.63 -20.34 -5.01
CA LEU A 256 -18.28 -21.48 -5.86
C LEU A 256 -19.27 -21.65 -7.03
N ALA A 257 -20.58 -21.52 -6.77
CA ALA A 257 -21.60 -21.56 -7.81
C ALA A 257 -21.40 -20.42 -8.83
N SER A 258 -21.01 -19.24 -8.35
CA SER A 258 -20.77 -18.08 -9.20
C SER A 258 -19.53 -18.25 -10.06
N GLN A 259 -18.45 -18.83 -9.53
CA GLN A 259 -17.28 -19.21 -10.34
C GLN A 259 -17.59 -20.25 -11.41
N PHE A 260 -18.56 -21.14 -11.15
CA PHE A 260 -18.99 -22.14 -12.11
C PHE A 260 -19.79 -21.53 -13.26
N TRP A 261 -20.70 -20.58 -12.99
CA TRP A 261 -21.53 -19.95 -14.01
C TRP A 261 -20.90 -18.75 -14.71
N MET A 262 -20.05 -17.98 -14.03
CA MET A 262 -19.42 -16.79 -14.59
C MET A 262 -18.16 -17.13 -15.37
N ALA A 263 -18.00 -16.50 -16.54
CA ALA A 263 -16.74 -16.51 -17.28
C ALA A 263 -15.68 -15.67 -16.53
N GLY A 264 -14.45 -16.16 -16.49
CA GLY A 264 -13.33 -15.52 -15.80
C GLY A 264 -12.15 -16.47 -15.63
N VAL A 265 -11.02 -15.94 -15.16
CA VAL A 265 -9.85 -16.77 -14.88
C VAL A 265 -10.16 -17.72 -13.73
N ARG A 266 -9.93 -19.02 -13.97
CA ARG A 266 -9.98 -20.06 -12.94
C ARG A 266 -8.56 -20.48 -12.60
N ARG A 267 -8.09 -20.10 -11.42
CA ARG A 267 -6.79 -20.55 -10.92
C ARG A 267 -6.88 -22.03 -10.54
N GLY A 268 -6.19 -22.87 -11.29
CA GLY A 268 -6.07 -24.30 -11.02
C GLY A 268 -5.27 -24.61 -9.75
N LEU A 269 -5.31 -25.88 -9.32
CA LEU A 269 -4.65 -26.35 -8.10
C LEU A 269 -3.13 -26.08 -8.10
N GLU A 270 -2.49 -26.15 -9.27
CA GLU A 270 -1.05 -25.90 -9.45
C GLU A 270 -0.63 -24.47 -9.07
N MET A 271 -1.48 -23.47 -9.36
CA MET A 271 -1.24 -22.09 -8.97
C MET A 271 -1.41 -21.89 -7.46
N TYR A 272 -2.22 -22.73 -6.82
CA TYR A 272 -2.38 -22.75 -5.37
C TYR A 272 -1.18 -23.39 -4.65
N GLN A 273 -0.63 -24.46 -5.24
CA GLN A 273 0.48 -25.25 -4.69
C GLN A 273 1.87 -24.65 -4.95
N SER A 274 2.05 -23.89 -6.03
CA SER A 274 3.34 -23.25 -6.34
C SER A 274 3.61 -22.03 -5.47
N GLY A 275 4.79 -21.89 -4.85
CA GLY A 275 5.18 -20.66 -4.11
C GLY A 275 5.17 -19.39 -4.98
N GLY A 276 5.03 -19.53 -6.30
CA GLY A 276 5.17 -18.46 -7.27
C GLY A 276 6.59 -17.89 -7.22
N MET A 277 6.76 -16.65 -7.67
CA MET A 277 8.08 -16.01 -7.65
C MET A 277 8.63 -15.78 -6.24
N ARG A 278 7.79 -15.82 -5.20
CA ARG A 278 8.22 -15.67 -3.79
C ARG A 278 9.17 -16.77 -3.33
N SER A 279 9.04 -17.99 -3.87
CA SER A 279 9.99 -19.07 -3.57
C SER A 279 11.39 -18.83 -4.16
N ILE A 280 11.55 -17.82 -5.02
CA ILE A 280 12.83 -17.34 -5.52
C ILE A 280 13.24 -16.08 -4.75
N TYR A 281 12.33 -15.13 -4.59
CA TYR A 281 12.63 -13.84 -3.98
C TYR A 281 13.03 -13.94 -2.51
N TRP A 282 12.34 -14.75 -1.72
CA TRP A 282 12.59 -14.80 -0.27
C TRP A 282 13.93 -15.47 0.07
N PRO A 283 14.29 -16.65 -0.51
CA PRO A 283 15.61 -17.21 -0.28
C PRO A 283 16.73 -16.28 -0.76
N TYR A 284 16.52 -15.57 -1.87
CA TYR A 284 17.52 -14.64 -2.39
C TYR A 284 17.66 -13.39 -1.51
N ALA A 285 16.55 -12.81 -1.04
CA ALA A 285 16.58 -11.74 -0.05
C ALA A 285 17.28 -12.19 1.25
N ALA A 286 17.07 -13.43 1.69
CA ALA A 286 17.79 -13.99 2.83
C ALA A 286 19.30 -14.13 2.58
N LYS A 287 19.72 -14.50 1.36
CA LYS A 287 21.13 -14.45 0.94
C LYS A 287 21.69 -13.04 1.07
N LEU A 288 21.01 -12.02 0.52
CA LEU A 288 21.45 -10.63 0.62
C LEU A 288 21.54 -10.15 2.07
N ILE A 289 20.59 -10.53 2.94
CA ILE A 289 20.64 -10.22 4.38
C ILE A 289 21.86 -10.89 5.02
N ALA A 290 22.18 -12.13 4.68
CA ALA A 290 23.34 -12.83 5.22
C ALA A 290 24.68 -12.21 4.80
N GLU A 291 24.73 -11.57 3.62
CA GLU A 291 25.91 -10.86 3.12
C GLU A 291 26.13 -9.50 3.80
N ALA A 292 25.06 -8.79 4.15
CA ALA A 292 25.12 -7.49 4.82
C ALA A 292 24.20 -7.39 6.06
N PRO A 293 24.40 -8.21 7.11
CA PRO A 293 23.42 -8.38 8.18
C PRO A 293 23.27 -7.18 9.11
N TRP A 294 24.34 -6.38 9.28
CA TRP A 294 24.35 -5.29 10.26
C TRP A 294 23.71 -4.01 9.71
N THR A 295 24.23 -3.53 8.58
CA THR A 295 23.81 -2.26 7.98
C THR A 295 22.79 -2.42 6.88
N GLY A 296 22.65 -3.61 6.30
CA GLY A 296 21.97 -3.81 5.03
C GLY A 296 22.74 -3.21 3.86
N TRP A 297 22.09 -3.20 2.70
CA TRP A 297 22.61 -2.76 1.41
C TRP A 297 22.35 -1.29 1.08
N GLY A 298 21.71 -0.55 1.97
CA GLY A 298 21.37 0.85 1.78
C GLY A 298 19.87 1.09 1.71
N TYR A 299 19.40 2.13 2.40
CA TYR A 299 18.03 2.60 2.24
C TYR A 299 17.81 3.11 0.82
N GLY A 300 16.72 2.68 0.20
CA GLY A 300 16.37 3.05 -1.17
C GLY A 300 17.05 2.21 -2.24
N SER A 301 17.90 1.23 -1.90
CA SER A 301 18.69 0.50 -2.90
C SER A 301 18.11 -0.85 -3.31
N PHE A 302 16.99 -1.30 -2.71
CA PHE A 302 16.51 -2.68 -2.91
C PHE A 302 16.40 -3.09 -4.38
N GLU A 303 15.76 -2.27 -5.22
CA GLU A 303 15.49 -2.62 -6.62
C GLU A 303 16.78 -2.85 -7.41
N SER A 304 17.71 -1.91 -7.35
CA SER A 304 18.99 -2.01 -8.06
C SER A 304 19.90 -3.09 -7.48
N VAL A 305 19.99 -3.19 -6.15
CA VAL A 305 20.80 -4.21 -5.47
C VAL A 305 20.30 -5.61 -5.80
N PHE A 306 18.99 -5.84 -5.70
CA PHE A 306 18.42 -7.16 -5.96
C PHE A 306 18.66 -7.57 -7.41
N LEU A 307 18.39 -6.68 -8.38
CA LEU A 307 18.58 -6.98 -9.80
C LEU A 307 20.05 -7.29 -10.13
N GLN A 308 20.97 -6.42 -9.69
CA GLN A 308 22.40 -6.54 -10.00
C GLN A 308 22.98 -7.84 -9.45
N HIS A 309 22.73 -8.14 -8.17
CA HIS A 309 23.26 -9.34 -7.53
C HIS A 309 22.64 -10.59 -8.17
N TYR A 310 21.32 -10.59 -8.39
CA TYR A 310 20.63 -11.75 -8.94
C TYR A 310 21.08 -12.06 -10.37
N MET A 311 21.25 -11.03 -11.21
CA MET A 311 21.75 -11.20 -12.58
C MET A 311 23.22 -11.62 -12.61
N ALA A 312 24.06 -11.11 -11.69
CA ALA A 312 25.45 -11.55 -11.56
C ALA A 312 25.56 -13.04 -11.19
N ASP A 313 24.79 -13.50 -10.20
CA ASP A 313 24.75 -14.93 -9.85
C ASP A 313 24.20 -15.78 -10.99
N LYS A 314 23.17 -15.30 -11.68
CA LYS A 314 22.59 -16.00 -12.83
C LYS A 314 23.56 -16.11 -14.00
N ALA A 315 24.42 -15.10 -14.23
CA ALA A 315 25.46 -15.17 -15.25
C ALA A 315 26.46 -16.31 -14.95
N LEU A 316 26.75 -16.57 -13.67
CA LEU A 316 27.59 -17.69 -13.22
C LEU A 316 26.85 -19.03 -13.21
N ASN A 317 25.54 -19.01 -12.99
CA ASN A 317 24.68 -20.18 -12.97
C ASN A 317 23.46 -20.00 -13.89
N PRO A 318 23.59 -20.30 -15.20
CA PRO A 318 22.52 -20.13 -16.17
C PRO A 318 21.25 -20.94 -15.89
N ALA A 319 21.30 -21.95 -15.01
CA ALA A 319 20.14 -22.73 -14.59
C ALA A 319 19.20 -21.96 -13.65
N MET A 320 19.62 -20.81 -13.11
CA MET A 320 18.76 -19.96 -12.28
C MET A 320 17.56 -19.44 -13.09
N VAL A 321 16.38 -19.51 -12.47
CA VAL A 321 15.11 -19.08 -13.07
C VAL A 321 15.20 -17.61 -13.51
N GLN A 322 14.54 -17.25 -14.62
CA GLN A 322 14.43 -15.84 -15.00
C GLN A 322 13.37 -15.16 -14.14
N ILE A 323 13.76 -14.09 -13.46
CA ILE A 323 12.85 -13.24 -12.69
C ILE A 323 12.32 -12.09 -13.55
N GLU A 324 11.26 -11.44 -13.06
CA GLU A 324 10.87 -10.15 -13.60
C GLU A 324 11.96 -9.12 -13.32
N TYR A 325 12.29 -8.29 -14.31
CA TYR A 325 13.42 -7.37 -14.19
C TYR A 325 13.13 -6.12 -13.34
N ASN A 326 11.85 -5.79 -13.13
CA ASN A 326 11.42 -4.57 -12.43
C ASN A 326 10.85 -4.89 -11.04
N LEU A 327 11.55 -5.75 -10.29
CA LEU A 327 11.15 -6.11 -8.92
C LEU A 327 11.54 -4.99 -7.95
N ASP A 328 10.54 -4.23 -7.49
CA ASP A 328 10.72 -3.10 -6.56
C ASP A 328 10.53 -3.48 -5.08
N HIS A 329 9.95 -4.65 -4.81
CA HIS A 329 9.65 -5.14 -3.47
C HIS A 329 9.57 -6.69 -3.42
N PRO A 330 10.15 -7.38 -2.42
CA PRO A 330 10.19 -8.86 -2.36
C PRO A 330 8.84 -9.50 -1.96
N HIS A 331 7.74 -8.76 -2.04
CA HIS A 331 6.42 -9.13 -1.51
C HIS A 331 6.43 -9.54 -0.01
N ASN A 332 7.35 -8.98 0.77
CA ASN A 332 7.44 -9.18 2.20
C ASN A 332 8.09 -7.96 2.85
N GLU A 333 7.34 -7.22 3.66
CA GLU A 333 7.81 -5.99 4.29
C GLU A 333 9.02 -6.26 5.20
N PHE A 334 9.03 -7.35 5.98
CA PHE A 334 10.15 -7.65 6.88
C PHE A 334 11.47 -7.85 6.10
N LEU A 335 11.44 -8.67 5.04
CA LEU A 335 12.61 -8.91 4.19
C LEU A 335 13.06 -7.63 3.47
N TYR A 336 12.12 -6.79 3.03
CA TYR A 336 12.43 -5.54 2.35
C TYR A 336 13.26 -4.61 3.23
N TRP A 337 12.78 -4.33 4.45
CA TRP A 337 13.48 -3.47 5.38
C TRP A 337 14.78 -4.09 5.90
N ALA A 338 14.83 -5.43 6.02
CA ALA A 338 16.03 -6.16 6.41
C ALA A 338 17.14 -6.10 5.34
N VAL A 339 16.81 -6.26 4.06
CA VAL A 339 17.79 -6.16 2.97
C VAL A 339 18.40 -4.75 2.94
N GLU A 340 17.58 -3.72 3.06
CA GLU A 340 18.07 -2.34 2.95
C GLU A 340 18.80 -1.83 4.21
N GLY A 341 18.29 -2.11 5.40
CA GLY A 341 18.79 -1.53 6.66
C GLY A 341 19.37 -2.51 7.67
N GLY A 342 19.40 -3.80 7.36
CA GLY A 342 19.99 -4.83 8.20
C GLY A 342 19.28 -5.03 9.54
N LEU A 343 20.07 -5.20 10.59
CA LEU A 343 19.61 -5.63 11.91
C LEU A 343 18.68 -4.61 12.60
N ALA A 344 18.91 -3.31 12.42
CA ALA A 344 18.14 -2.27 13.09
C ALA A 344 16.63 -2.31 12.78
N PRO A 345 16.18 -2.26 11.51
CA PRO A 345 14.77 -2.39 11.19
C PRO A 345 14.19 -3.77 11.55
N MET A 346 14.98 -4.85 11.47
CA MET A 346 14.54 -6.17 11.91
C MET A 346 14.16 -6.19 13.39
N LEU A 347 15.02 -5.64 14.25
CA LEU A 347 14.74 -5.48 15.68
C LEU A 347 13.54 -4.56 15.92
N GLY A 348 13.43 -3.49 15.15
CA GLY A 348 12.29 -2.58 15.23
C GLY A 348 10.96 -3.25 14.93
N MET A 349 10.87 -4.03 13.84
CA MET A 349 9.66 -4.78 13.50
C MET A 349 9.36 -5.90 14.50
N ALA A 350 10.39 -6.59 15.00
CA ALA A 350 10.24 -7.60 16.04
C ALA A 350 9.70 -6.98 17.34
N LEU A 351 10.13 -5.78 17.71
CA LEU A 351 9.63 -5.04 18.86
C LEU A 351 8.17 -4.62 18.68
N MET A 352 7.79 -4.15 17.49
CA MET A 352 6.39 -3.79 17.17
C MET A 352 5.47 -5.01 17.23
N GLY A 353 5.84 -6.10 16.55
CA GLY A 353 5.08 -7.35 16.57
C GLY A 353 5.01 -7.97 17.96
N GLY A 354 6.15 -8.02 18.66
CA GLY A 354 6.25 -8.52 20.03
C GLY A 354 5.41 -7.70 21.02
N GLY A 355 5.41 -6.38 20.89
CA GLY A 355 4.57 -5.48 21.70
C GLY A 355 3.08 -5.74 21.50
N LEU A 356 2.64 -5.94 20.26
CA LEU A 356 1.26 -6.29 19.93
C LEU A 356 0.86 -7.65 20.52
N LEU A 357 1.69 -8.68 20.33
CA LEU A 357 1.43 -10.03 20.85
C LEU A 357 1.44 -10.07 22.38
N TRP A 358 2.38 -9.37 23.02
CA TRP A 358 2.41 -9.21 24.47
C TRP A 358 1.11 -8.57 24.98
N ARG A 359 0.65 -7.51 24.31
CA ARG A 359 -0.58 -6.82 24.71
C ARG A 359 -1.81 -7.72 24.57
N LEU A 360 -1.90 -8.46 23.47
CA LEU A 360 -2.94 -9.46 23.23
C LEU A 360 -2.94 -10.58 24.29
N GLY A 361 -1.77 -11.04 24.71
CA GLY A 361 -1.62 -12.04 25.78
C GLY A 361 -2.26 -11.61 27.10
N ARG A 362 -2.32 -10.30 27.39
CA ARG A 362 -2.97 -9.76 28.59
C ARG A 362 -4.50 -9.84 28.55
N ALA A 363 -5.12 -10.05 27.39
CA ALA A 363 -6.57 -10.24 27.25
C ALA A 363 -7.02 -11.70 27.50
N GLY A 364 -6.07 -12.62 27.73
CA GLY A 364 -6.32 -14.05 27.82
C GLY A 364 -6.56 -14.71 26.46
N TRP A 365 -6.47 -16.05 26.41
CA TRP A 365 -6.47 -16.80 25.14
C TRP A 365 -7.72 -16.56 24.27
N VAL A 366 -8.91 -16.55 24.88
CA VAL A 366 -10.19 -16.46 24.15
C VAL A 366 -10.41 -15.06 23.54
N LYS A 367 -10.30 -13.99 24.34
CA LYS A 367 -10.47 -12.63 23.81
C LYS A 367 -9.25 -12.19 23.00
N GLY A 368 -8.04 -12.54 23.44
CA GLY A 368 -6.79 -12.22 22.75
C GLY A 368 -6.75 -12.79 21.32
N SER A 369 -7.15 -14.05 21.13
CA SER A 369 -7.27 -14.63 19.77
C SER A 369 -8.32 -13.89 18.93
N ALA A 370 -9.48 -13.59 19.49
CA ALA A 370 -10.52 -12.84 18.79
C ALA A 370 -10.09 -11.41 18.40
N LEU A 371 -9.30 -10.74 19.24
CA LEU A 371 -8.71 -9.43 18.92
C LEU A 371 -7.60 -9.54 17.86
N LEU A 372 -6.76 -10.58 17.93
CA LEU A 372 -5.75 -10.86 16.91
C LEU A 372 -6.38 -11.05 15.52
N ALA A 373 -7.53 -11.71 15.44
CA ALA A 373 -8.28 -11.90 14.20
C ALA A 373 -8.69 -10.60 13.50
N LEU A 374 -8.81 -9.48 14.22
CA LEU A 374 -9.16 -8.19 13.62
C LEU A 374 -8.00 -7.63 12.76
N VAL A 375 -6.76 -7.77 13.25
CA VAL A 375 -5.57 -7.20 12.61
C VAL A 375 -4.85 -8.19 11.69
N LEU A 376 -5.00 -9.49 11.94
CA LEU A 376 -4.24 -10.54 11.26
C LEU A 376 -4.35 -10.51 9.72
N PRO A 377 -5.54 -10.33 9.08
CA PRO A 377 -5.61 -10.36 7.63
C PRO A 377 -4.77 -9.27 6.94
N ILE A 378 -4.68 -8.08 7.55
CA ILE A 378 -3.87 -6.97 7.03
C ILE A 378 -2.38 -7.24 7.32
N LEU A 379 -2.04 -7.70 8.52
CA LEU A 379 -0.65 -8.04 8.86
C LEU A 379 -0.11 -9.16 7.96
N LEU A 380 -0.91 -10.18 7.68
CA LEU A 380 -0.54 -11.27 6.78
C LEU A 380 -0.34 -10.76 5.35
N HIS A 381 -1.18 -9.83 4.89
CA HIS A 381 -1.03 -9.19 3.57
C HIS A 381 0.36 -8.59 3.39
N THR A 382 0.85 -7.81 4.35
CA THR A 382 2.13 -7.11 4.18
C THR A 382 3.35 -8.04 4.26
N GLN A 383 3.19 -9.22 4.84
CA GLN A 383 4.24 -10.23 4.85
C GLN A 383 4.25 -11.11 3.59
N THR A 384 3.24 -10.99 2.72
CA THR A 384 3.08 -11.91 1.59
C THR A 384 2.71 -11.23 0.28
N GLU A 385 2.38 -9.95 0.25
CA GLU A 385 1.87 -9.24 -0.92
C GLU A 385 2.47 -7.84 -1.02
N TYR A 386 1.74 -6.95 -1.69
CA TYR A 386 2.12 -5.56 -1.88
C TYR A 386 2.16 -4.80 -0.54
N PRO A 387 3.00 -3.77 -0.47
CA PRO A 387 3.17 -2.95 0.73
C PRO A 387 1.97 -2.02 0.97
N PHE A 388 1.88 -1.48 2.20
CA PHE A 388 0.75 -0.64 2.66
C PHE A 388 0.47 0.57 1.77
N TYR A 389 1.49 1.11 1.08
CA TYR A 389 1.34 2.27 0.22
C TYR A 389 0.59 1.97 -1.08
N HIS A 390 0.32 0.71 -1.43
CA HIS A 390 -0.63 0.42 -2.50
C HIS A 390 -2.05 0.85 -2.09
N ALA A 391 -2.47 0.58 -0.85
CA ALA A 391 -3.78 1.00 -0.36
C ALA A 391 -3.72 1.56 1.07
N ILE A 392 -3.65 2.89 1.16
CA ILE A 392 -3.55 3.61 2.43
C ILE A 392 -4.76 3.35 3.35
N ALA A 393 -5.91 2.98 2.79
CA ALA A 393 -7.09 2.61 3.57
C ALA A 393 -6.82 1.42 4.50
N LEU A 394 -6.04 0.42 4.05
CA LEU A 394 -5.65 -0.70 4.90
C LEU A 394 -4.69 -0.26 6.01
N TRP A 395 -3.81 0.71 5.73
CA TRP A 395 -2.92 1.27 6.75
C TRP A 395 -3.72 1.97 7.86
N TRP A 396 -4.64 2.87 7.51
CA TRP A 396 -5.49 3.56 8.49
C TRP A 396 -6.43 2.59 9.22
N ALA A 397 -6.97 1.58 8.53
CA ALA A 397 -7.78 0.53 9.15
C ALA A 397 -6.98 -0.27 10.17
N LEU A 398 -5.75 -0.68 9.84
CA LEU A 398 -4.88 -1.41 10.76
C LEU A 398 -4.59 -0.60 12.02
N LEU A 399 -4.23 0.68 11.89
CA LEU A 399 -3.93 1.54 13.04
C LEU A 399 -5.18 1.79 13.91
N LEU A 400 -6.34 1.98 13.29
CA LEU A 400 -7.62 2.05 14.01
C LEU A 400 -7.89 0.75 14.79
N LEU A 401 -7.70 -0.40 14.17
CA LEU A 401 -7.93 -1.70 14.80
C LEU A 401 -6.91 -2.00 15.91
N ILE A 402 -5.65 -1.60 15.76
CA ILE A 402 -4.62 -1.67 16.82
C ILE A 402 -5.06 -0.81 18.02
N HIS A 403 -5.52 0.42 17.79
CA HIS A 403 -6.02 1.28 18.87
C HIS A 403 -7.23 0.66 19.58
N VAL A 404 -8.23 0.17 18.82
CA VAL A 404 -9.42 -0.46 19.39
C VAL A 404 -9.04 -1.70 20.20
N LEU A 405 -8.19 -2.57 19.64
CA LEU A 405 -7.66 -3.75 20.33
C LEU A 405 -7.00 -3.38 21.65
N ASP A 406 -6.11 -2.39 21.66
CA ASP A 406 -5.43 -1.99 22.87
C ASP A 406 -6.39 -1.41 23.92
N ALA A 407 -7.34 -0.59 23.49
CA ALA A 407 -8.40 -0.07 24.37
C ALA A 407 -9.29 -1.21 24.93
N GLU A 408 -9.54 -2.27 24.15
CA GLU A 408 -10.28 -3.46 24.58
C GLU A 408 -9.54 -4.28 25.64
N VAL A 409 -8.20 -4.33 25.57
CA VAL A 409 -7.37 -4.94 26.61
C VAL A 409 -7.31 -4.04 27.84
N GLU A 410 -7.20 -2.73 27.64
CA GLU A 410 -7.10 -1.74 28.72
C GLU A 410 -8.34 -1.70 29.60
N GLU A 411 -9.54 -1.82 29.02
CA GLU A 411 -10.80 -1.83 29.79
C GLU A 411 -10.95 -3.07 30.68
N GLN A 412 -10.20 -4.15 30.39
CA GLN A 412 -10.28 -5.42 31.13
C GLN A 412 -9.12 -5.63 32.11
N ALA A 413 -7.92 -5.19 31.75
CA ALA A 413 -6.75 -5.28 32.62
C ALA A 413 -6.72 -4.11 33.62
N HIS A 414 -5.93 -4.22 34.69
CA HIS A 414 -5.55 -3.03 35.46
C HIS A 414 -4.92 -2.00 34.52
N ALA A 415 -5.41 -0.76 34.59
CA ALA A 415 -5.07 0.29 33.64
C ALA A 415 -3.55 0.50 33.54
N ASN A 416 -2.99 0.26 32.35
CA ASN A 416 -1.59 0.49 32.05
C ASN A 416 -1.36 1.78 31.24
N TRP A 417 -2.42 2.41 30.76
CA TRP A 417 -2.32 3.68 30.06
C TRP A 417 -1.90 4.76 31.05
N ARG A 418 -0.84 5.48 30.67
CA ARG A 418 -0.25 6.54 31.50
C ARG A 418 -0.68 7.89 30.97
N GLU A 419 -1.02 8.78 31.89
CA GLU A 419 -1.32 10.17 31.59
C GLU A 419 -0.14 11.03 32.04
N TYR A 420 0.34 11.87 31.13
CA TYR A 420 1.39 12.83 31.40
C TYR A 420 0.86 14.25 31.21
N VAL A 421 1.22 15.15 32.13
CA VAL A 421 0.89 16.57 31.98
C VAL A 421 1.66 17.13 30.79
N CYS A 422 0.94 17.60 29.77
CA CYS A 422 1.54 18.13 28.55
C CYS A 422 1.75 19.63 28.68
N ARG A 423 3.00 20.04 28.96
CA ARG A 423 3.40 21.45 29.00
C ARG A 423 3.64 22.13 27.63
N PRO A 424 4.16 21.46 26.57
CA PRO A 424 4.43 22.11 25.28
C PRO A 424 3.17 22.27 24.41
N TRP A 425 2.09 22.82 24.96
CA TRP A 425 0.81 22.94 24.26
C TRP A 425 0.88 23.87 23.03
N LEU A 426 1.77 24.86 23.01
CA LEU A 426 1.93 25.78 21.87
C LEU A 426 2.50 25.07 20.64
N LEU A 427 3.52 24.21 20.82
CA LEU A 427 4.10 23.42 19.73
C LEU A 427 3.07 22.46 19.13
N LEU A 428 2.27 21.81 19.98
CA LEU A 428 1.20 20.92 19.53
C LEU A 428 0.10 21.68 18.77
N ARG A 429 -0.24 22.90 19.17
CA ARG A 429 -1.18 23.75 18.41
C ARG A 429 -0.62 24.15 17.05
N PHE A 430 0.65 24.54 17.00
CA PHE A 430 1.30 24.87 15.73
C PHE A 430 1.31 23.66 14.81
N ALA A 431 1.73 22.48 15.31
CA ALA A 431 1.71 21.24 14.55
C ALA A 431 0.30 20.86 14.08
N ALA A 432 -0.71 20.97 14.94
CA ALA A 432 -2.10 20.69 14.61
C ALA A 432 -2.64 21.56 13.47
N ILE A 433 -2.18 22.81 13.34
CA ILE A 433 -2.55 23.70 12.23
C ILE A 433 -1.67 23.45 11.00
N ALA A 434 -0.36 23.32 11.20
CA ALA A 434 0.61 23.19 10.11
C ALA A 434 0.45 21.90 9.31
N ILE A 435 0.17 20.77 9.97
CA ILE A 435 0.00 19.47 9.31
C ILE A 435 -1.06 19.53 8.20
N PRO A 436 -2.34 19.86 8.47
CA PRO A 436 -3.35 19.93 7.41
C PRO A 436 -3.08 21.08 6.44
N LEU A 437 -2.52 22.21 6.89
CA LEU A 437 -2.18 23.32 6.01
C LEU A 437 -1.13 22.96 4.96
N ILE A 438 -0.24 22.01 5.25
CA ILE A 438 0.78 21.52 4.31
C ILE A 438 0.23 20.33 3.51
N VAL A 439 -0.33 19.33 4.20
CA VAL A 439 -0.72 18.06 3.58
C VAL A 439 -1.90 18.24 2.63
N VAL A 440 -2.92 19.03 3.00
CA VAL A 440 -4.12 19.17 2.16
C VAL A 440 -3.80 19.83 0.81
N PRO A 441 -3.12 20.99 0.74
CA PRO A 441 -2.71 21.57 -0.54
C PRO A 441 -1.77 20.65 -1.33
N PHE A 442 -0.83 19.98 -0.67
CA PHE A 442 0.07 19.03 -1.34
C PHE A 442 -0.71 17.88 -2.00
N MET A 443 -1.69 17.30 -1.31
CA MET A 443 -2.50 16.20 -1.85
C MET A 443 -3.49 16.67 -2.94
N LEU A 444 -4.07 17.86 -2.80
CA LEU A 444 -4.94 18.42 -3.85
C LEU A 444 -4.16 18.74 -5.12
N THR A 445 -2.96 19.31 -4.99
CA THR A 445 -2.07 19.55 -6.14
C THR A 445 -1.54 18.24 -6.73
N ALA A 446 -1.31 17.20 -5.93
CA ALA A 446 -0.98 15.86 -6.43
C ALA A 446 -2.13 15.22 -7.23
N LEU A 447 -3.38 15.38 -6.78
CA LEU A 447 -4.57 14.95 -7.54
C LEU A 447 -4.72 15.71 -8.86
N HIS A 448 -4.41 17.00 -8.86
CA HIS A 448 -4.36 17.79 -10.09
C HIS A 448 -3.30 17.26 -11.06
N THR A 449 -2.07 17.02 -10.60
CA THR A 449 -1.00 16.43 -11.42
C THR A 449 -1.41 15.06 -11.97
N ALA A 450 -2.00 14.19 -11.14
CA ALA A 450 -2.53 12.90 -11.55
C ALA A 450 -3.54 13.03 -12.69
N TRP A 451 -4.44 14.01 -12.62
CA TRP A 451 -5.41 14.28 -13.68
C TRP A 451 -4.74 14.74 -14.99
N VAL A 452 -3.79 15.68 -14.91
CA VAL A 452 -3.06 16.19 -16.08
C VAL A 452 -2.26 15.08 -16.77
N VAL A 453 -1.46 14.33 -16.01
CA VAL A 453 -0.64 13.22 -16.55
C VAL A 453 -1.52 12.15 -17.16
N THR A 454 -2.61 11.75 -16.47
CA THR A 454 -3.53 10.75 -17.03
C THR A 454 -4.17 11.23 -18.33
N LYS A 455 -4.55 12.51 -18.42
CA LYS A 455 -5.10 13.09 -19.64
C LYS A 455 -4.08 13.07 -20.79
N TYR A 456 -2.82 13.37 -20.51
CA TYR A 456 -1.73 13.33 -21.48
C TYR A 456 -1.48 11.91 -22.00
N GLU A 457 -1.29 10.93 -21.11
CA GLU A 457 -1.01 9.54 -21.48
C GLU A 457 -2.19 8.89 -22.21
N ARG A 458 -3.41 9.06 -21.70
CA ARG A 458 -4.62 8.52 -22.36
C ARG A 458 -4.95 9.24 -23.67
N GLY A 459 -4.48 10.47 -23.84
CA GLY A 459 -4.53 11.20 -25.11
C GLY A 459 -3.57 10.64 -26.17
N GLY A 460 -2.78 9.61 -25.84
CA GLY A 460 -1.80 9.00 -26.72
C GLY A 460 -0.54 9.86 -26.88
N TYR A 461 -0.14 10.59 -25.82
CA TYR A 461 1.07 11.42 -25.79
C TYR A 461 1.10 12.56 -26.84
N LYS A 462 -0.06 12.93 -27.39
CA LYS A 462 -0.16 13.87 -28.52
C LYS A 462 0.02 15.35 -28.15
N GLN A 463 -0.16 15.71 -26.88
CA GLN A 463 -0.16 17.11 -26.42
C GLN A 463 0.83 17.33 -25.27
N PRO A 464 2.15 17.39 -25.56
CA PRO A 464 3.19 17.62 -24.54
C PRO A 464 3.00 18.91 -23.74
N ALA A 465 2.32 19.92 -24.32
CA ALA A 465 1.98 21.17 -23.64
C ALA A 465 1.17 20.97 -22.35
N LEU A 466 0.43 19.85 -22.20
CA LEU A 466 -0.28 19.53 -20.96
C LEU A 466 0.69 19.36 -19.77
N LEU A 467 1.92 18.93 -20.01
CA LEU A 467 2.92 18.76 -18.93
C LEU A 467 3.33 20.12 -18.31
N LEU A 468 3.13 21.23 -19.03
CA LEU A 468 3.38 22.58 -18.50
C LEU A 468 2.30 23.03 -17.50
N ASP A 469 1.13 22.40 -17.50
CA ASP A 469 0.05 22.70 -16.56
C ASP A 469 0.29 22.04 -15.18
N ILE A 470 1.35 21.24 -15.01
CA ILE A 470 1.63 20.52 -13.77
C ILE A 470 2.04 21.51 -12.66
N VAL A 471 1.23 21.58 -11.61
CA VAL A 471 1.46 22.45 -10.44
C VAL A 471 2.44 21.83 -9.45
N ASN A 472 2.31 20.53 -9.17
CA ASN A 472 3.15 19.82 -8.18
C ASN A 472 3.66 18.50 -8.77
N PRO A 473 4.91 18.45 -9.26
CA PRO A 473 5.47 17.23 -9.81
C PRO A 473 5.94 16.26 -8.72
N LEU A 474 6.16 16.69 -7.47
CA LEU A 474 6.85 15.88 -6.45
C LEU A 474 6.13 14.58 -6.11
N ALA A 475 4.80 14.60 -6.03
CA ALA A 475 4.01 13.39 -5.76
C ALA A 475 4.05 12.38 -6.93
N TRP A 476 4.45 12.83 -8.12
CA TRP A 476 4.50 12.07 -9.36
C TRP A 476 5.89 12.09 -10.02
N LEU A 477 6.94 12.38 -9.25
CA LEU A 477 8.22 12.85 -9.78
C LEU A 477 8.80 11.88 -10.81
N THR A 478 8.96 10.61 -10.46
CA THR A 478 9.53 9.58 -11.34
C THR A 478 8.78 9.46 -12.67
N ARG A 479 7.44 9.58 -12.65
CA ARG A 479 6.62 9.42 -13.85
C ARG A 479 6.62 10.68 -14.72
N VAL A 480 6.53 11.86 -14.09
CA VAL A 480 6.63 13.14 -14.80
C VAL A 480 8.02 13.29 -15.41
N GLU A 481 9.08 12.94 -14.69
CA GLU A 481 10.44 12.93 -15.23
C GLU A 481 10.57 11.99 -16.42
N PHE A 482 9.97 10.80 -16.36
CA PHE A 482 9.95 9.87 -17.49
C PHE A 482 9.28 10.49 -18.73
N ASP A 483 8.09 11.08 -18.57
CA ASP A 483 7.35 11.71 -19.67
C ASP A 483 8.10 12.91 -20.26
N VAL A 484 8.64 13.78 -19.41
CA VAL A 484 9.42 14.96 -19.83
C VAL A 484 10.70 14.54 -20.55
N ASN A 485 11.42 13.54 -20.04
CA ASN A 485 12.67 13.08 -20.65
C ASN A 485 12.42 12.29 -21.94
N ALA A 486 11.28 11.60 -22.08
CA ALA A 486 10.88 11.01 -23.35
C ALA A 486 10.66 12.09 -24.44
N VAL A 487 10.00 13.20 -24.09
CA VAL A 487 9.85 14.36 -24.99
C VAL A 487 11.19 14.99 -25.32
N ARG A 488 12.07 15.19 -24.32
CA ARG A 488 13.44 15.70 -24.50
C ARG A 488 14.23 14.87 -25.51
N LEU A 489 14.22 13.54 -25.37
CA LEU A 489 14.91 12.64 -26.29
C LEU A 489 14.38 12.79 -27.71
N MET A 490 13.04 12.79 -27.88
CA MET A 490 12.40 12.94 -29.18
C MET A 490 12.80 14.26 -29.86
N VAL A 491 12.74 15.39 -29.14
CA VAL A 491 13.15 16.69 -29.66
C VAL A 491 14.64 16.71 -29.99
N GLY A 492 15.48 16.15 -29.12
CA GLY A 492 16.92 16.02 -29.32
C GLY A 492 17.27 15.26 -30.61
N LEU A 493 16.57 14.16 -30.88
CA LEU A 493 16.75 13.36 -32.10
C LEU A 493 16.25 14.06 -33.36
N GLN A 494 15.05 14.66 -33.31
CA GLN A 494 14.46 15.33 -34.48
C GLN A 494 15.20 16.60 -34.88
N ALA A 495 15.61 17.41 -33.90
CA ALA A 495 16.30 18.67 -34.13
C ALA A 495 17.83 18.51 -34.20
N ASN A 496 18.36 17.29 -34.02
CA ASN A 496 19.78 17.02 -33.84
C ASN A 496 20.42 17.91 -32.76
N ASN A 497 19.67 18.18 -31.69
CA ASN A 497 20.07 19.08 -30.62
C ASN A 497 20.92 18.32 -29.59
N LYS A 498 22.24 18.51 -29.68
CA LYS A 498 23.21 17.83 -28.81
C LYS A 498 22.99 18.10 -27.31
N ALA A 499 22.57 19.31 -26.94
CA ALA A 499 22.37 19.68 -25.55
C ALA A 499 21.21 18.89 -24.90
N GLU A 500 20.10 18.70 -25.63
CA GLU A 500 18.97 17.90 -25.14
C GLU A 500 19.31 16.40 -25.04
N LEU A 501 20.14 15.90 -25.96
CA LEU A 501 20.63 14.52 -25.93
C LEU A 501 21.60 14.29 -24.76
N GLU A 502 22.51 15.22 -24.48
CA GLU A 502 23.40 15.16 -23.32
C GLU A 502 22.61 15.24 -22.01
N ALA A 503 21.64 16.15 -21.92
CA ALA A 503 20.78 16.26 -20.74
C ALA A 503 19.91 15.00 -20.50
N TYR A 504 19.51 14.29 -21.57
CA TYR A 504 18.85 12.98 -21.45
C TYR A 504 19.81 11.92 -20.90
N LEU A 505 21.08 11.90 -21.34
CA LEU A 505 22.09 10.97 -20.86
C LEU A 505 22.40 11.18 -19.39
N ASP A 506 22.56 12.43 -18.94
CA ASP A 506 22.83 12.74 -17.54
C ASP A 506 21.69 12.27 -16.63
N TRP A 507 20.44 12.56 -17.01
CA TRP A 507 19.27 12.06 -16.29
C TRP A 507 19.18 10.53 -16.32
N GLY A 508 19.35 9.92 -17.50
CA GLY A 508 19.26 8.47 -17.67
C GLY A 508 20.29 7.73 -16.83
N GLN A 509 21.53 8.22 -16.77
CA GLN A 509 22.60 7.66 -15.94
C GLN A 509 22.27 7.75 -14.45
N ALA A 510 21.70 8.86 -13.99
CA ALA A 510 21.26 9.00 -12.60
C ALA A 510 20.06 8.09 -12.29
N PHE A 511 19.09 8.02 -13.19
CA PHE A 511 17.84 7.26 -13.04
C PHE A 511 18.09 5.77 -12.88
N VAL A 512 18.92 5.16 -13.75
CA VAL A 512 19.16 3.71 -13.74
C VAL A 512 19.95 3.22 -12.53
N ARG A 513 20.60 4.11 -11.76
CA ARG A 513 21.25 3.73 -10.49
C ARG A 513 20.26 3.27 -9.44
N HIS A 514 19.08 3.89 -9.41
CA HIS A 514 18.00 3.52 -8.49
C HIS A 514 16.99 2.59 -9.17
N THR A 515 16.51 2.99 -10.35
CA THR A 515 15.44 2.30 -11.09
C THR A 515 15.96 1.82 -12.43
N PRO A 516 16.75 0.73 -12.47
CA PRO A 516 17.27 0.19 -13.71
C PRO A 516 16.12 -0.25 -14.61
N ARG A 517 16.12 0.23 -15.87
CA ARG A 517 15.08 -0.09 -16.86
C ARG A 517 15.68 -0.28 -18.23
N ALA A 518 15.34 -1.38 -18.88
CA ALA A 518 15.91 -1.76 -20.17
C ALA A 518 15.62 -0.73 -21.28
N ASN A 519 14.43 -0.12 -21.27
CA ASN A 519 14.07 0.94 -22.22
C ASN A 519 14.89 2.22 -22.02
N ILE A 520 15.24 2.58 -20.78
CA ILE A 520 16.11 3.74 -20.51
C ILE A 520 17.52 3.49 -21.02
N TYR A 521 18.08 2.28 -20.78
CA TYR A 521 19.35 1.88 -21.37
C TYR A 521 19.33 1.96 -22.90
N ALA A 522 18.30 1.40 -23.54
CA ALA A 522 18.16 1.44 -25.00
C ALA A 522 18.08 2.87 -25.54
N ASN A 523 17.33 3.74 -24.87
CA ASN A 523 17.21 5.15 -25.24
C ASN A 523 18.53 5.91 -25.06
N MET A 524 19.29 5.64 -24.00
CA MET A 524 20.64 6.23 -23.82
C MET A 524 21.60 5.77 -24.92
N VAL A 525 21.54 4.49 -25.33
CA VAL A 525 22.31 3.98 -26.48
C VAL A 525 21.92 4.71 -27.77
N ILE A 526 20.64 5.00 -28.00
CA ILE A 526 20.18 5.79 -29.15
C ILE A 526 20.75 7.22 -29.08
N ALA A 527 20.68 7.88 -27.92
CA ALA A 527 21.20 9.23 -27.73
C ALA A 527 22.73 9.31 -27.95
N LEU A 528 23.50 8.34 -27.42
CA LEU A 528 24.95 8.27 -27.63
C LEU A 528 25.31 8.10 -29.11
N ASN A 529 24.59 7.25 -29.84
CA ASN A 529 24.80 7.07 -31.27
C ASN A 529 24.47 8.36 -32.05
N ALA A 530 23.39 9.06 -31.71
CA ALA A 530 23.05 10.35 -32.33
C ALA A 530 24.09 11.44 -32.04
N LEU A 531 24.78 11.37 -30.89
CA LEU A 531 25.90 12.25 -30.55
C LEU A 531 27.24 11.85 -31.22
N GLY A 532 27.28 10.71 -31.93
CA GLY A 532 28.49 10.17 -32.55
C GLY A 532 29.43 9.43 -31.58
N ARG A 533 28.97 9.09 -30.37
CA ARG A 533 29.74 8.41 -29.31
C ARG A 533 29.52 6.88 -29.38
N ALA A 534 29.83 6.28 -30.52
CA ALA A 534 29.52 4.88 -30.82
C ALA A 534 30.18 3.88 -29.85
N GLU A 535 31.45 4.08 -29.49
CA GLU A 535 32.15 3.19 -28.55
C GLU A 535 31.48 3.18 -27.16
N GLU A 536 31.02 4.33 -26.69
CA GLU A 536 30.32 4.44 -25.41
C GLU A 536 28.93 3.80 -25.49
N ALA A 537 28.25 3.95 -26.64
CA ALA A 537 26.97 3.31 -26.88
C ALA A 537 27.10 1.77 -26.84
N ASP A 538 28.16 1.22 -27.45
CA ASP A 538 28.39 -0.22 -27.46
C ASP A 538 28.79 -0.76 -26.08
N ARG A 539 29.60 -0.01 -25.31
CA ARG A 539 29.89 -0.36 -23.90
C ARG A 539 28.64 -0.36 -23.04
N LEU A 540 27.84 0.72 -23.09
CA LEU A 540 26.59 0.82 -22.33
C LEU A 540 25.61 -0.30 -22.71
N ARG A 541 25.53 -0.63 -24.01
CA ARG A 541 24.71 -1.75 -24.49
C ARG A 541 25.20 -3.08 -23.92
N ALA A 542 26.51 -3.33 -23.91
CA ALA A 542 27.08 -4.55 -23.34
C ALA A 542 26.76 -4.67 -21.85
N ASP A 543 26.95 -3.61 -21.08
CA ASP A 543 26.63 -3.57 -19.65
C ASP A 543 25.14 -3.81 -19.39
N ALA A 544 24.28 -3.17 -20.18
CA ALA A 544 22.83 -3.36 -20.09
C ALA A 544 22.42 -4.81 -20.43
N LEU A 545 23.08 -5.47 -21.39
CA LEU A 545 22.79 -6.86 -21.75
C LEU A 545 23.21 -7.86 -20.67
N VAL A 546 24.13 -7.50 -19.76
CA VAL A 546 24.42 -8.31 -18.57
C VAL A 546 23.21 -8.31 -17.62
N LEU A 547 22.56 -7.16 -17.44
CA LEU A 547 21.37 -7.02 -16.59
C LEU A 547 20.08 -7.51 -17.26
N TYR A 548 19.99 -7.37 -18.58
CA TYR A 548 18.82 -7.75 -19.37
C TYR A 548 19.19 -8.71 -20.52
N PRO A 549 19.60 -9.95 -20.22
CA PRO A 549 19.97 -10.91 -21.26
C PRO A 549 18.79 -11.16 -22.21
N GLY A 550 19.00 -10.92 -23.50
CA GLY A 550 18.00 -11.20 -24.54
C GLY A 550 16.93 -10.12 -24.72
N GLU A 551 17.07 -8.94 -24.10
CA GLU A 551 16.12 -7.83 -24.30
C GLU A 551 16.09 -7.35 -25.77
N PRO A 552 14.93 -7.39 -26.45
CA PRO A 552 14.82 -6.99 -27.86
C PRO A 552 15.23 -5.54 -28.15
N LEU A 553 15.00 -4.63 -27.19
CA LEU A 553 15.38 -3.23 -27.30
C LEU A 553 16.91 -3.03 -27.36
N LEU A 554 17.68 -3.97 -26.80
CA LEU A 554 19.14 -3.90 -26.71
C LEU A 554 19.86 -4.79 -27.74
N THR A 555 19.18 -5.79 -28.31
CA THR A 555 19.79 -6.83 -29.18
C THR A 555 19.65 -6.60 -30.70
N GLY A 556 19.06 -5.48 -31.15
CA GLY A 556 19.28 -4.96 -32.51
C GLY A 556 18.15 -5.12 -33.55
N SER A 557 16.93 -5.52 -33.17
CA SER A 557 15.75 -5.48 -34.09
C SER A 557 14.74 -4.39 -33.72
N ALA A 558 14.55 -4.11 -32.42
CA ALA A 558 13.54 -3.18 -31.92
C ALA A 558 14.05 -1.75 -31.68
N ALA A 559 15.36 -1.48 -31.83
CA ALA A 559 15.92 -0.12 -31.75
C ALA A 559 15.33 0.82 -32.83
N LYS A 560 14.87 0.25 -33.97
CA LYS A 560 14.07 0.97 -34.97
C LYS A 560 12.61 1.19 -34.53
N SER A 561 12.08 0.36 -33.62
CA SER A 561 10.65 0.38 -33.27
C SER A 561 10.29 1.46 -32.25
N VAL A 562 11.20 1.88 -31.35
CA VAL A 562 10.92 3.01 -30.45
C VAL A 562 10.80 4.31 -31.23
N ALA A 563 11.64 4.50 -32.25
CA ALA A 563 11.51 5.56 -33.25
C ALA A 563 10.20 5.43 -34.07
N ALA A 564 9.79 4.20 -34.43
CA ALA A 564 8.57 3.96 -35.22
C ALA A 564 7.24 4.03 -34.42
N THR A 565 7.24 3.79 -33.11
CA THR A 565 6.08 4.06 -32.22
C THR A 565 5.84 5.55 -31.98
N LEU A 566 6.82 6.39 -32.31
CA LEU A 566 6.76 7.85 -32.26
C LEU A 566 6.55 8.48 -33.64
N GLU A 567 6.51 7.68 -34.71
CA GLU A 567 5.99 8.13 -36.00
C GLU A 567 4.46 8.08 -35.98
N PRO A 568 3.77 9.13 -36.44
CA PRO A 568 2.33 9.08 -36.61
C PRO A 568 2.04 7.97 -37.62
N LYS A 569 1.29 6.94 -37.22
CA LYS A 569 0.68 6.03 -38.21
C LYS A 569 -0.06 6.91 -39.23
N PRO A 570 0.22 6.79 -40.54
CA PRO A 570 -0.55 7.50 -41.55
C PRO A 570 -2.01 7.06 -41.42
N SER A 571 -2.91 8.04 -41.50
CA SER A 571 -4.35 7.84 -41.48
C SER A 571 -4.79 6.87 -42.57
N SER A 572 -5.35 5.74 -42.16
CA SER A 572 -6.26 4.91 -42.95
C SER A 572 -7.28 4.28 -42.01
#